data_AF-A0A150XPY3-F1
#
_entry.id   AF-A0A150XPY3-F1
#
_cell.length_a   1.000
_cell.length_b   1.000
_cell.length_c   1.000
_cell.angle_alpha   90.00
_cell.angle_beta   90.00
_cell.angle_gamma   90.00
#
_symmetry.space_group_name_H-M   'P 1'
#
loop_
_entity.id
_entity.type
_entity.pdbx_description
1 polymer ?
#
loop_
_entity_poly.entity_id
_entity_poly.type
_entity_poly.pdbx_seq_one_letter_code
_entity_poly.pdbx_strand_id
1 'polypeptide(L)'
;MIKVKHFLFIVSYLILTSCNSKNHQFPLDKRYWDPNDYDKVGIELRFNYESDEKLPTFDNPENKIIVEKLTDEQNYKVVLEDDELGLKHRNEVAEKFFAEWKDMSGIYTATDRQDKYLYDIEMLAVWHFGLGLQLRYFKLGNDLLKESADDPDAQQVKSSINSNVNILINNYLFYLDEVNNENAFTEAGKVKFAGGIDKYFSELIKLYPSANYSGMKTKAELMLKKSESESIKTSLEKLIALITFEGSPNL
;
A
#
# COMPACT_ATOMS: atom_id res chain seq x y z
N MET A 1 -21.38 34.97 49.29
CA MET A 1 -20.27 35.02 48.30
C MET A 1 -19.30 33.85 48.36
N ILE A 2 -19.08 33.19 49.51
CA ILE A 2 -18.11 32.08 49.64
C ILE A 2 -18.56 30.80 48.90
N LYS A 3 -19.86 30.50 48.86
CA LYS A 3 -20.41 29.30 48.20
C LYS A 3 -20.30 29.28 46.66
N VAL A 4 -20.38 30.45 46.01
CA VAL A 4 -20.25 30.57 44.53
C VAL A 4 -18.79 30.41 44.08
N LYS A 5 -17.83 30.88 44.90
CA LYS A 5 -16.40 30.73 44.64
C LYS A 5 -15.95 29.26 44.67
N HIS A 6 -16.53 28.43 45.55
CA HIS A 6 -16.18 27.01 45.62
C HIS A 6 -16.81 26.20 44.48
N PHE A 7 -18.00 26.56 44.02
CA PHE A 7 -18.63 25.92 42.86
C PHE A 7 -17.86 26.19 41.55
N LEU A 8 -17.40 27.43 41.34
CA LEU A 8 -16.54 27.78 40.19
C LEU A 8 -15.21 27.02 40.19
N PHE A 9 -14.63 26.77 41.38
CA PHE A 9 -13.38 26.01 41.52
C PHE A 9 -13.54 24.52 41.19
N ILE A 10 -14.68 23.93 41.54
CA ILE A 10 -15.01 22.52 41.23
C ILE A 10 -15.28 22.35 39.72
N VAL A 11 -15.98 23.30 39.11
CA VAL A 11 -16.23 23.29 37.65
C VAL A 11 -14.92 23.49 36.86
N SER A 12 -14.01 24.35 37.32
CA SER A 12 -12.68 24.49 36.69
C SER A 12 -11.81 23.24 36.85
N TYR A 13 -11.93 22.51 37.97
CA TYR A 13 -11.21 21.25 38.17
C TYR A 13 -11.74 20.14 37.25
N LEU A 14 -13.07 20.08 37.06
CA LEU A 14 -13.70 19.12 36.14
C LEU A 14 -13.35 19.37 34.67
N ILE A 15 -13.19 20.63 34.25
CA ILE A 15 -12.75 20.99 32.89
C ILE A 15 -11.27 20.63 32.68
N LEU A 16 -10.42 20.73 33.71
CA LEU A 16 -9.01 20.36 33.62
C LEU A 16 -8.79 18.83 33.66
N THR A 17 -9.68 18.07 34.32
CA THR A 17 -9.61 16.59 34.32
C THR A 17 -10.37 15.95 33.15
N SER A 18 -11.18 16.70 32.39
CA SER A 18 -11.86 16.19 31.19
C SER A 18 -11.06 16.38 29.90
N CYS A 19 -9.84 16.92 29.98
CA CYS A 19 -8.85 16.77 28.92
C CYS A 19 -8.26 15.36 29.00
N ASN A 20 -9.02 14.36 28.53
CA ASN A 20 -8.39 13.14 28.01
C ASN A 20 -7.51 13.60 26.85
N SER A 21 -6.19 13.63 27.05
CA SER A 21 -5.25 13.78 25.95
C SER A 21 -5.54 12.65 24.97
N LYS A 22 -6.13 12.97 23.82
CA LYS A 22 -6.02 12.09 22.66
C LYS A 22 -4.54 12.05 22.35
N ASN A 23 -3.84 11.02 22.83
CA ASN A 23 -2.39 10.92 22.73
C ASN A 23 -1.91 10.89 21.26
N HIS A 24 -2.78 10.46 20.34
CA HIS A 24 -2.53 10.48 18.90
C HIS A 24 -3.47 11.44 18.17
N GLN A 25 -2.92 12.25 17.26
CA GLN A 25 -3.68 13.19 16.42
C GLN A 25 -3.54 12.82 14.94
N PHE A 26 -4.63 12.33 14.36
CA PHE A 26 -4.72 12.02 12.93
C PHE A 26 -5.64 13.03 12.22
N PRO A 27 -5.33 13.45 10.97
CA PRO A 27 -6.15 14.41 10.21
C PRO A 27 -7.40 13.74 9.62
N LEU A 28 -8.25 13.16 10.46
CA LEU A 28 -9.41 12.35 10.04
C LEU A 28 -10.50 13.17 9.36
N ASP A 29 -10.62 14.45 9.68
CA ASP A 29 -11.60 15.37 9.08
C ASP A 29 -11.29 15.66 7.61
N LYS A 30 -10.04 15.43 7.17
CA LYS A 30 -9.65 15.63 5.77
C LYS A 30 -10.20 14.51 4.90
N ARG A 31 -10.82 14.89 3.77
CA ARG A 31 -11.41 13.93 2.84
C ARG A 31 -10.37 12.99 2.23
N TYR A 32 -9.25 13.55 1.75
CA TYR A 32 -8.14 12.81 1.15
C TYR A 32 -6.83 13.22 1.82
N TRP A 33 -6.01 12.25 2.20
CA TRP A 33 -4.68 12.52 2.73
C TRP A 33 -3.69 12.77 1.59
N ASP A 34 -2.90 13.84 1.72
CA ASP A 34 -1.82 14.16 0.79
C ASP A 34 -0.46 13.67 1.34
N PRO A 35 0.64 13.76 0.58
CA PRO A 35 1.94 13.27 1.05
C PRO A 35 2.40 13.85 2.39
N ASN A 36 2.06 15.11 2.73
CA ASN A 36 2.45 15.70 4.00
C ASN A 36 1.63 15.13 5.17
N ASP A 37 0.38 14.72 4.93
CA ASP A 37 -0.39 14.01 5.93
C ASP A 37 0.22 12.63 6.17
N TYR A 38 0.60 11.94 5.10
CA TYR A 38 1.23 10.62 5.17
C TYR A 38 2.57 10.63 5.91
N ASP A 39 3.43 11.63 5.69
CA ASP A 39 4.67 11.83 6.46
C ASP A 39 4.39 11.91 7.97
N LYS A 40 3.47 12.79 8.36
CA LYS A 40 3.08 12.98 9.77
C LYS A 40 2.47 11.72 10.37
N VAL A 41 1.55 11.08 9.66
CA VAL A 41 0.89 9.85 10.11
C VAL A 41 1.88 8.70 10.20
N GLY A 42 2.82 8.60 9.25
CA GLY A 42 3.89 7.61 9.27
C GLY A 42 4.81 7.79 10.48
N ILE A 43 5.21 9.03 10.78
CA ILE A 43 5.99 9.36 11.99
C ILE A 43 5.22 8.97 13.26
N GLU A 44 3.94 9.36 13.33
CA GLU A 44 3.07 9.06 14.47
C GLU A 44 3.02 7.56 14.75
N LEU A 45 2.68 6.76 13.73
CA LEU A 45 2.52 5.31 13.85
C LEU A 45 3.83 4.58 14.15
N ARG A 46 4.98 5.12 13.76
CA ARG A 46 6.29 4.48 13.95
C ARG A 46 6.92 4.79 15.29
N PHE A 47 6.72 6.00 15.81
CA PHE A 47 7.56 6.54 16.87
C PHE A 47 6.81 7.06 18.09
N ASN A 48 5.51 7.34 17.97
CA ASN A 48 4.75 7.97 19.05
C ASN A 48 3.86 6.98 19.83
N TYR A 49 3.77 5.73 19.40
CA TYR A 49 3.13 4.64 20.15
C TYR A 49 4.09 4.07 21.19
N GLU A 50 3.60 3.87 22.42
CA GLU A 50 4.38 3.21 23.47
C GLU A 50 4.60 1.72 23.14
N SER A 51 5.64 1.11 23.72
CA SER A 51 6.03 -0.28 23.38
C SER A 51 4.96 -1.33 23.69
N ASP A 52 4.07 -1.05 24.62
CA ASP A 52 2.92 -1.88 25.02
C ASP A 52 1.59 -1.36 24.46
N GLU A 53 1.60 -0.25 23.74
CA GLU A 53 0.44 0.30 23.07
C GLU A 53 0.20 -0.42 21.74
N LYS A 54 -1.07 -0.72 21.46
CA LYS A 54 -1.46 -1.35 20.19
C LYS A 54 -1.63 -0.31 19.09
N LEU A 55 -1.09 -0.62 17.92
CA LEU A 55 -1.34 0.17 16.72
C LEU A 55 -2.81 0.11 16.30
N PRO A 56 -3.27 1.05 15.46
CA PRO A 56 -4.60 1.00 14.87
C PRO A 56 -4.83 -0.27 14.05
N THR A 57 -6.04 -0.83 14.13
CA THR A 57 -6.40 -2.09 13.46
C THR A 57 -7.79 -2.03 12.85
N PHE A 58 -8.06 -2.86 11.85
CA PHE A 58 -9.39 -2.94 11.22
C PHE A 58 -10.46 -3.52 12.13
N ASP A 59 -10.08 -4.31 13.13
CA ASP A 59 -10.98 -4.98 14.07
C ASP A 59 -11.36 -4.13 15.29
N ASN A 60 -10.63 -3.04 15.56
CA ASN A 60 -10.94 -2.10 16.63
C ASN A 60 -11.78 -0.92 16.09
N PRO A 61 -13.09 -0.83 16.42
CA PRO A 61 -13.97 0.20 15.88
C PRO A 61 -13.54 1.64 16.19
N GLU A 62 -12.80 1.86 17.29
CA GLU A 62 -12.40 3.20 17.72
C GLU A 62 -11.30 3.80 16.85
N ASN A 63 -10.39 2.95 16.33
CA ASN A 63 -9.22 3.38 15.58
C ASN A 63 -9.19 2.86 14.13
N LYS A 64 -10.15 2.00 13.75
CA LYS A 64 -10.34 1.46 12.38
C LYS A 64 -10.25 2.51 11.28
N ILE A 65 -10.86 3.68 11.51
CA ILE A 65 -10.88 4.78 10.53
C ILE A 65 -9.48 5.26 10.15
N ILE A 66 -8.49 5.13 11.05
CA ILE A 66 -7.10 5.50 10.77
C ILE A 66 -6.51 4.55 9.74
N VAL A 67 -6.72 3.24 9.89
CA VAL A 67 -6.22 2.24 8.94
C VAL A 67 -6.94 2.35 7.60
N GLU A 68 -8.27 2.55 7.64
CA GLU A 68 -9.06 2.78 6.43
C GLU A 68 -8.53 3.99 5.65
N LYS A 69 -8.26 5.11 6.32
CA LYS A 69 -7.66 6.30 5.71
C LYS A 69 -6.24 6.07 5.22
N LEU A 70 -5.41 5.41 6.01
CA LEU A 70 -4.01 5.11 5.67
C LEU A 70 -3.90 4.28 4.38
N THR A 71 -4.86 3.40 4.15
CA THR A 71 -4.85 2.43 3.04
C THR A 71 -5.88 2.73 1.95
N ASP A 72 -6.50 3.92 1.98
CA ASP A 72 -7.45 4.36 0.95
C ASP A 72 -6.71 4.80 -0.31
N GLU A 73 -6.78 3.99 -1.36
CA GLU A 73 -6.20 4.31 -2.67
C GLU A 73 -6.74 5.63 -3.26
N GLN A 74 -7.93 6.10 -2.85
CA GLN A 74 -8.46 7.38 -3.32
C GLN A 74 -7.56 8.56 -2.95
N ASN A 75 -6.78 8.45 -1.87
CA ASN A 75 -5.86 9.52 -1.46
C ASN A 75 -4.87 9.93 -2.57
N TYR A 76 -4.36 8.96 -3.34
CA TYR A 76 -3.53 9.28 -4.49
C TYR A 76 -4.35 9.35 -5.79
N LYS A 77 -5.39 8.54 -5.98
CA LYS A 77 -6.11 8.48 -7.28
C LYS A 77 -6.72 9.82 -7.66
N VAL A 78 -7.25 10.56 -6.70
CA VAL A 78 -7.88 11.86 -6.95
C VAL A 78 -6.94 12.89 -7.59
N VAL A 79 -5.63 12.72 -7.45
CA VAL A 79 -4.63 13.55 -8.14
C VAL A 79 -4.05 12.82 -9.36
N LEU A 80 -3.69 11.55 -9.20
CA LEU A 80 -2.96 10.82 -10.24
C LEU A 80 -3.82 10.48 -11.47
N GLU A 81 -5.14 10.36 -11.29
CA GLU A 81 -6.12 10.04 -12.34
C GLU A 81 -6.89 11.27 -12.84
N ASP A 82 -6.55 12.47 -12.35
CA ASP A 82 -7.17 13.72 -12.80
C ASP A 82 -6.49 14.26 -14.06
N ASP A 83 -7.12 14.05 -15.21
CA ASP A 83 -6.60 14.49 -16.50
C ASP A 83 -6.69 16.02 -16.72
N GLU A 84 -7.35 16.77 -15.84
CA GLU A 84 -7.29 18.24 -15.83
C GLU A 84 -5.94 18.74 -15.28
N LEU A 85 -5.21 17.90 -14.55
CA LEU A 85 -3.87 18.20 -14.03
C LEU A 85 -2.77 17.81 -15.03
N GLY A 86 -1.78 18.69 -15.16
CA GLY A 86 -0.62 18.45 -16.03
C GLY A 86 0.16 17.20 -15.64
N LEU A 87 0.61 16.43 -16.64
CA LEU A 87 1.30 15.15 -16.46
C LEU A 87 2.52 15.26 -15.52
N LYS A 88 3.32 16.33 -15.68
CA LYS A 88 4.46 16.61 -14.81
C LYS A 88 4.05 16.75 -13.34
N HIS A 89 2.98 17.50 -13.05
CA HIS A 89 2.49 17.69 -11.69
C HIS A 89 2.00 16.37 -11.08
N ARG A 90 1.22 15.58 -11.83
CA ARG A 90 0.76 14.27 -11.38
C ARG A 90 1.95 13.34 -11.08
N ASN A 91 2.97 13.33 -11.94
CA ASN A 91 4.17 12.53 -11.73
C ASN A 91 4.94 12.96 -10.46
N GLU A 92 5.10 14.25 -10.22
CA GLU A 92 5.75 14.78 -9.00
C GLU A 92 4.97 14.42 -7.72
N VAL A 93 3.64 14.43 -7.77
CA VAL A 93 2.81 14.00 -6.63
C VAL A 93 2.92 12.48 -6.42
N ALA A 94 2.94 11.69 -7.50
CA ALA A 94 3.11 10.24 -7.42
C ALA A 94 4.46 9.86 -6.78
N GLU A 95 5.53 10.56 -7.13
CA GLU A 95 6.87 10.36 -6.55
C GLU A 95 6.86 10.59 -5.03
N LYS A 96 6.18 11.65 -4.57
CA LYS A 96 6.05 11.95 -3.14
C LYS A 96 5.27 10.85 -2.41
N PHE A 97 4.10 10.45 -2.91
CA PHE A 97 3.36 9.33 -2.33
C PHE A 97 4.20 8.05 -2.31
N PHE A 98 5.00 7.80 -3.35
CA PHE A 98 5.86 6.62 -3.41
C PHE A 98 6.99 6.67 -2.37
N ALA A 99 7.50 7.87 -2.04
CA ALA A 99 8.42 8.06 -0.92
C ALA A 99 7.73 7.69 0.40
N GLU A 100 6.57 8.28 0.68
CA GLU A 100 5.83 8.02 1.92
C GLU A 100 5.43 6.56 2.10
N TRP A 101 5.00 5.88 1.02
CA TRP A 101 4.65 4.47 1.09
C TRP A 101 5.84 3.58 1.51
N LYS A 102 7.06 3.88 1.04
CA LYS A 102 8.26 3.14 1.48
C LYS A 102 8.52 3.32 2.97
N ASP A 103 8.21 4.48 3.52
CA ASP A 103 8.32 4.72 4.96
C ASP A 103 7.21 4.01 5.75
N MET A 104 6.02 3.87 5.16
CA MET A 104 4.90 3.16 5.77
C MET A 104 5.05 1.64 5.79
N SER A 105 5.78 1.04 4.84
CA SER A 105 5.80 -0.42 4.68
C SER A 105 6.37 -1.16 5.89
N GLY A 106 7.07 -0.47 6.80
CA GLY A 106 7.58 -1.04 8.05
C GLY A 106 6.66 -0.90 9.27
N ILE A 107 5.49 -0.26 9.16
CA ILE A 107 4.63 0.05 10.32
C ILE A 107 4.07 -1.24 10.96
N TYR A 108 3.56 -2.16 10.15
CA TYR A 108 2.79 -3.32 10.61
C TYR A 108 3.55 -4.65 10.49
N THR A 109 4.89 -4.63 10.48
CA THR A 109 5.71 -5.82 10.23
C THR A 109 6.10 -6.57 11.51
N ALA A 110 5.63 -6.14 12.69
CA ALA A 110 5.97 -6.76 13.96
C ALA A 110 5.42 -8.19 14.06
N THR A 111 6.23 -9.10 14.60
CA THR A 111 5.87 -10.50 14.85
C THR A 111 5.84 -10.83 16.34
N ASP A 112 5.07 -11.85 16.71
CA ASP A 112 5.05 -12.41 18.04
C ASP A 112 6.18 -13.44 18.27
N ARG A 113 6.21 -14.07 19.44
CA ARG A 113 7.21 -15.09 19.81
C ARG A 113 7.08 -16.40 19.03
N GLN A 114 6.01 -16.57 18.25
CA GLN A 114 5.75 -17.71 17.38
C GLN A 114 6.00 -17.36 15.91
N ASP A 115 6.67 -16.23 15.65
CA ASP A 115 6.91 -15.68 14.32
C ASP A 115 5.62 -15.43 13.52
N LYS A 116 4.50 -15.15 14.21
CA LYS A 116 3.24 -14.72 13.58
C LYS A 116 3.19 -13.21 13.49
N TYR A 117 2.73 -12.67 12.37
CA TYR A 117 2.48 -11.24 12.26
C TYR A 117 1.40 -10.80 13.25
N LEU A 118 1.67 -9.72 13.99
CA LEU A 118 0.70 -9.14 14.92
C LEU A 118 -0.44 -8.41 14.20
N TYR A 119 -0.16 -7.90 13.00
CA TYR A 119 -1.03 -7.01 12.22
C TYR A 119 -1.02 -7.39 10.74
N ASP A 120 -1.18 -8.69 10.44
CA ASP A 120 -1.09 -9.20 9.06
C ASP A 120 -2.07 -8.52 8.09
N ILE A 121 -3.31 -8.28 8.52
CA ILE A 121 -4.33 -7.63 7.70
C ILE A 121 -3.94 -6.20 7.36
N GLU A 122 -3.48 -5.42 8.34
CA GLU A 122 -3.03 -4.04 8.18
C GLU A 122 -1.77 -3.97 7.29
N MET A 123 -0.80 -4.85 7.56
CA MET A 123 0.42 -4.97 6.76
C MET A 123 0.08 -5.24 5.29
N LEU A 124 -0.79 -6.22 5.03
CA LEU A 124 -1.22 -6.55 3.67
C LEU A 124 -2.02 -5.41 3.02
N ALA A 125 -2.76 -4.62 3.79
CA ALA A 125 -3.45 -3.44 3.26
C ALA A 125 -2.47 -2.33 2.84
N VAL A 126 -1.39 -2.12 3.60
CA VAL A 126 -0.30 -1.20 3.21
C VAL A 126 0.43 -1.70 1.96
N TRP A 127 0.66 -3.01 1.84
CA TRP A 127 1.19 -3.60 0.61
C TRP A 127 0.28 -3.37 -0.59
N HIS A 128 -1.03 -3.62 -0.43
CA HIS A 128 -2.05 -3.42 -1.47
C HIS A 128 -2.09 -1.98 -1.97
N PHE A 129 -2.10 -1.01 -1.04
CA PHE A 129 -1.99 0.41 -1.37
C PHE A 129 -0.73 0.70 -2.20
N GLY A 130 0.41 0.15 -1.79
CA GLY A 130 1.68 0.27 -2.50
C GLY A 130 1.71 -0.29 -3.91
N LEU A 131 1.14 -1.48 -4.11
CA LEU A 131 1.04 -2.11 -5.42
C LEU A 131 0.20 -1.24 -6.37
N GLY A 132 -0.96 -0.77 -5.90
CA GLY A 132 -1.84 0.13 -6.66
C GLY A 132 -1.18 1.49 -7.00
N LEU A 133 -0.41 2.05 -6.07
CA LEU A 133 0.34 3.29 -6.26
C LEU A 133 1.48 3.11 -7.28
N GLN A 134 2.25 2.03 -7.17
CA GLN A 134 3.36 1.73 -8.08
C GLN A 134 2.92 1.64 -9.54
N LEU A 135 1.78 1.00 -9.82
CA LEU A 135 1.24 0.95 -11.19
C LEU A 135 1.07 2.34 -11.80
N ARG A 136 0.48 3.26 -11.04
CA ARG A 136 0.21 4.63 -11.49
C ARG A 136 1.47 5.45 -11.59
N TYR A 137 2.33 5.37 -10.59
CA TYR A 137 3.60 6.09 -10.57
C TYR A 137 4.46 5.72 -11.79
N PHE A 138 4.68 4.43 -12.04
CA PHE A 138 5.47 3.98 -13.18
C PHE A 138 4.81 4.33 -14.52
N LYS A 139 3.46 4.26 -14.61
CA LYS A 139 2.74 4.69 -15.80
C LYS A 139 2.97 6.17 -16.09
N LEU A 140 2.76 7.05 -15.11
CA LEU A 140 2.95 8.49 -15.26
C LEU A 140 4.39 8.83 -15.65
N GLY A 141 5.38 8.18 -15.03
CA GLY A 141 6.78 8.37 -15.38
C GLY A 141 7.09 7.95 -16.81
N ASN A 142 6.55 6.82 -17.26
CA ASN A 142 6.70 6.34 -18.64
C ASN A 142 5.98 7.25 -19.65
N ASP A 143 4.81 7.76 -19.32
CA ASP A 143 4.07 8.71 -20.16
C ASP A 143 4.85 10.03 -20.28
N LEU A 144 5.42 10.53 -19.17
CA LEU A 144 6.21 11.76 -19.16
C LEU A 144 7.48 11.63 -20.00
N LEU A 145 8.14 10.46 -19.94
CA LEU A 145 9.29 10.15 -20.78
C LEU A 145 8.95 10.20 -22.28
N LYS A 146 7.75 9.74 -22.67
CA LYS A 146 7.29 9.82 -24.06
C LYS A 146 6.93 11.25 -24.46
N GLU A 147 6.17 11.96 -23.63
CA GLU A 147 5.73 13.34 -23.93
C GLU A 147 6.91 14.31 -24.04
N SER A 148 7.97 14.08 -23.27
CA SER A 148 9.15 14.94 -23.24
C SER A 148 10.22 14.59 -24.30
N ALA A 149 10.01 13.53 -25.09
CA ALA A 149 11.00 13.07 -26.08
C ALA A 149 10.76 13.70 -27.46
N ASP A 150 11.85 14.05 -28.15
CA ASP A 150 11.79 14.52 -29.55
C ASP A 150 11.21 13.46 -30.49
N ASP A 151 11.55 12.18 -30.25
CA ASP A 151 10.98 11.00 -30.91
C ASP A 151 10.58 9.96 -29.85
N PRO A 152 9.27 9.82 -29.53
CA PRO A 152 8.77 8.83 -28.57
C PRO A 152 9.04 7.39 -28.98
N ASP A 153 9.29 7.14 -30.27
CA ASP A 153 9.55 5.82 -30.84
C ASP A 153 11.05 5.48 -30.91
N ALA A 154 11.92 6.42 -30.54
CA ALA A 154 13.35 6.20 -30.48
C ALA A 154 13.69 5.01 -29.58
N GLN A 155 14.69 4.23 -30.00
CA GLN A 155 15.12 3.03 -29.28
C GLN A 155 15.49 3.34 -27.82
N GLN A 156 16.08 4.52 -27.56
CA GLN A 156 16.43 4.95 -26.20
C GLN A 156 15.21 5.11 -25.30
N VAL A 157 14.14 5.76 -25.79
CA VAL A 157 12.88 5.95 -25.03
C VAL A 157 12.24 4.60 -24.73
N LYS A 158 12.15 3.71 -25.73
CA LYS A 158 11.65 2.34 -25.57
C LYS A 158 12.46 1.55 -24.55
N SER A 159 13.78 1.64 -24.60
CA SER A 159 14.67 0.99 -23.64
C SER A 159 14.47 1.50 -22.21
N SER A 160 14.33 2.81 -22.00
CA SER A 160 14.04 3.38 -20.68
C SER A 160 12.69 2.90 -20.12
N ILE A 161 11.64 2.90 -20.93
CA ILE A 161 10.32 2.40 -20.53
C ILE A 161 10.39 0.91 -20.18
N ASN A 162 11.04 0.09 -21.01
CA ASN A 162 11.19 -1.34 -20.72
C ASN A 162 11.96 -1.58 -19.42
N SER A 163 13.00 -0.78 -19.13
CA SER A 163 13.73 -0.86 -17.86
C SER A 163 12.82 -0.51 -16.68
N ASN A 164 12.01 0.54 -16.79
CA ASN A 164 11.07 0.94 -15.74
C ASN A 164 10.03 -0.16 -15.49
N VAL A 165 9.46 -0.75 -16.54
CA VAL A 165 8.50 -1.85 -16.43
C VAL A 165 9.15 -3.08 -15.77
N ASN A 166 10.41 -3.40 -16.10
CA ASN A 166 11.14 -4.49 -15.44
C ASN A 166 11.36 -4.22 -13.95
N ILE A 167 11.67 -2.97 -13.56
CA ILE A 167 11.77 -2.58 -12.14
C ILE A 167 10.43 -2.79 -11.44
N LEU A 168 9.33 -2.33 -12.04
CA LEU A 168 7.98 -2.53 -11.50
C LEU A 168 7.64 -4.02 -11.31
N ILE A 169 7.92 -4.85 -12.32
CA ILE A 169 7.75 -6.30 -12.23
C ILE A 169 8.56 -6.87 -11.07
N ASN A 170 9.83 -6.48 -10.92
CA ASN A 170 10.66 -6.94 -9.80
C ASN A 170 10.10 -6.53 -8.45
N ASN A 171 9.53 -5.34 -8.32
CA ASN A 171 8.89 -4.92 -7.07
C ASN A 171 7.69 -5.80 -6.72
N TYR A 172 6.91 -6.21 -7.72
CA TYR A 172 5.81 -7.18 -7.53
C TYR A 172 6.31 -8.55 -7.10
N LEU A 173 7.49 -8.96 -7.55
CA LEU A 173 8.08 -10.22 -7.10
C LEU A 173 8.32 -10.21 -5.59
N PHE A 174 8.67 -9.08 -4.96
CA PHE A 174 8.83 -9.03 -3.50
C PHE A 174 7.53 -9.39 -2.77
N TYR A 175 6.37 -8.99 -3.29
CA TYR A 175 5.09 -9.42 -2.72
C TYR A 175 4.91 -10.95 -2.80
N LEU A 176 5.34 -11.60 -3.90
CA LEU A 176 5.30 -13.07 -3.99
C LEU A 176 6.27 -13.76 -3.01
N ASP A 177 7.31 -13.09 -2.52
CA ASP A 177 8.22 -13.69 -1.53
C ASP A 177 7.54 -13.96 -0.19
N GLU A 178 6.46 -13.25 0.13
CA GLU A 178 5.68 -13.46 1.36
C GLU A 178 4.99 -14.84 1.41
N VAL A 179 4.92 -15.57 0.30
CA VAL A 179 4.50 -16.99 0.33
C VAL A 179 5.46 -17.82 1.20
N ASN A 180 6.75 -17.48 1.25
CA ASN A 180 7.69 -18.17 2.14
C ASN A 180 7.37 -17.93 3.63
N ASN A 181 6.61 -16.87 3.94
CA ASN A 181 6.16 -16.50 5.27
C ASN A 181 4.67 -16.84 5.46
N GLU A 182 4.05 -17.69 4.64
CA GLU A 182 2.60 -17.90 4.70
C GLU A 182 2.12 -18.41 6.06
N ASN A 183 3.00 -19.11 6.79
CA ASN A 183 2.71 -19.60 8.13
C ASN A 183 2.63 -18.45 9.14
N ALA A 184 3.27 -17.31 8.91
CA ALA A 184 3.17 -16.15 9.77
C ALA A 184 1.80 -15.45 9.69
N PHE A 185 1.01 -15.74 8.64
CA PHE A 185 -0.33 -15.18 8.46
C PHE A 185 -1.42 -15.96 9.18
N THR A 186 -2.45 -15.23 9.59
CA THR A 186 -3.76 -15.81 9.90
C THR A 186 -4.44 -16.31 8.61
N GLU A 187 -5.50 -17.12 8.74
CA GLU A 187 -6.27 -17.55 7.57
C GLU A 187 -6.90 -16.37 6.81
N ALA A 188 -7.34 -15.34 7.53
CA ALA A 188 -7.82 -14.09 6.92
C ALA A 188 -6.69 -13.36 6.18
N GLY A 189 -5.48 -13.34 6.76
CA GLY A 189 -4.28 -12.82 6.14
C GLY A 189 -3.95 -13.53 4.82
N LYS A 190 -3.97 -14.87 4.80
CA LYS A 190 -3.74 -15.66 3.57
C LYS A 190 -4.75 -15.33 2.47
N VAL A 191 -6.04 -15.21 2.81
CA VAL A 191 -7.09 -14.81 1.86
C VAL A 191 -6.84 -13.39 1.32
N LYS A 192 -6.48 -12.43 2.19
CA LYS A 192 -6.16 -11.06 1.77
C LYS A 192 -4.89 -11.03 0.90
N PHE A 193 -3.89 -11.82 1.25
CA PHE A 193 -2.66 -11.94 0.49
C PHE A 193 -2.93 -12.45 -0.94
N ALA A 194 -3.67 -13.55 -1.05
CA ALA A 194 -4.15 -14.11 -2.30
C ALA A 194 -4.97 -13.09 -3.13
N GLY A 195 -5.87 -12.34 -2.49
CA GLY A 195 -6.61 -11.26 -3.15
C GLY A 195 -5.73 -10.15 -3.74
N GLY A 196 -4.59 -9.87 -3.12
CA GLY A 196 -3.59 -8.95 -3.69
C GLY A 196 -2.92 -9.50 -4.94
N ILE A 197 -2.64 -10.81 -4.98
CA ILE A 197 -2.13 -11.48 -6.19
C ILE A 197 -3.17 -11.33 -7.31
N ASP A 198 -4.41 -11.76 -7.05
CA ASP A 198 -5.49 -11.75 -8.05
C ASP A 198 -5.75 -10.35 -8.61
N LYS A 199 -5.77 -9.30 -7.78
CA LYS A 199 -6.06 -7.94 -8.23
C LYS A 199 -4.87 -7.30 -8.94
N TYR A 200 -3.77 -7.11 -8.22
CA TYR A 200 -2.74 -6.18 -8.67
C TYR A 200 -1.87 -6.77 -9.77
N PHE A 201 -1.64 -8.08 -9.79
CA PHE A 201 -0.85 -8.71 -10.85
C PHE A 201 -1.63 -8.73 -12.16
N SER A 202 -2.96 -8.94 -12.10
CA SER A 202 -3.81 -8.79 -13.28
C SER A 202 -3.84 -7.36 -13.80
N GLU A 203 -3.90 -6.35 -12.92
CA GLU A 203 -3.78 -4.94 -13.32
C GLU A 203 -2.43 -4.64 -13.98
N LEU A 204 -1.32 -5.17 -13.43
CA LEU A 204 0.03 -5.02 -14.01
C LEU A 204 0.11 -5.60 -15.42
N ILE A 205 -0.32 -6.86 -15.59
CA ILE A 205 -0.27 -7.56 -16.88
C ILE A 205 -1.14 -6.85 -17.91
N LYS A 206 -2.34 -6.41 -17.52
CA LYS A 206 -3.23 -5.64 -18.40
C LYS A 206 -2.63 -4.29 -18.82
N LEU A 207 -1.91 -3.63 -17.92
CA LEU A 207 -1.27 -2.34 -18.21
C LEU A 207 -0.06 -2.48 -19.15
N TYR A 208 0.71 -3.56 -19.00
CA TYR A 208 1.91 -3.82 -19.81
C TYR A 208 1.89 -5.24 -20.41
N PRO A 209 0.97 -5.54 -21.36
CA PRO A 209 0.77 -6.91 -21.85
C PRO A 209 1.97 -7.44 -22.64
N SER A 210 2.76 -6.57 -23.27
CA SER A 210 3.95 -6.94 -24.04
C SER A 210 5.22 -7.11 -23.20
N ALA A 211 5.15 -6.95 -21.88
CA ALA A 211 6.32 -7.08 -21.01
C ALA A 211 6.73 -8.55 -20.82
N ASN A 212 7.98 -8.78 -20.43
CA ASN A 212 8.49 -10.12 -20.19
C ASN A 212 8.18 -10.59 -18.76
N TYR A 213 7.12 -11.41 -18.62
CA TYR A 213 6.70 -11.98 -17.34
C TYR A 213 7.32 -13.36 -17.02
N SER A 214 8.33 -13.82 -17.77
CA SER A 214 8.89 -15.17 -17.55
C SER A 214 9.42 -15.38 -16.13
N GLY A 215 10.14 -14.39 -15.58
CA GLY A 215 10.62 -14.42 -14.20
C GLY A 215 9.49 -14.48 -13.17
N MET A 216 8.40 -13.73 -13.41
CA MET A 216 7.21 -13.78 -12.58
C MET A 216 6.53 -15.15 -12.62
N LYS A 217 6.39 -15.74 -13.82
CA LYS A 217 5.84 -17.09 -13.98
C LYS A 217 6.68 -18.13 -13.24
N THR A 218 8.00 -18.14 -13.44
CA THR A 218 8.90 -19.07 -12.74
C THR A 218 8.79 -18.92 -11.22
N LYS A 219 8.71 -17.68 -10.73
CA LYS A 219 8.53 -17.44 -9.30
C LYS A 219 7.18 -17.94 -8.79
N ALA A 220 6.09 -17.66 -9.51
CA ALA A 220 4.76 -18.13 -9.15
C ALA A 220 4.69 -19.67 -9.13
N GLU A 221 5.29 -20.36 -10.11
CA GLU A 221 5.39 -21.82 -10.15
C GLU A 221 6.20 -22.38 -8.96
N LEU A 222 7.28 -21.69 -8.57
CA LEU A 222 8.05 -22.07 -7.39
C LEU A 222 7.24 -21.88 -6.11
N MET A 223 6.58 -20.74 -5.95
CA MET A 223 5.75 -20.43 -4.78
C MET A 223 4.55 -21.39 -4.68
N LEU A 224 3.96 -21.79 -5.81
CA LEU A 224 2.84 -22.74 -5.86
C LEU A 224 3.23 -24.09 -5.27
N LYS A 225 4.45 -24.56 -5.56
CA LYS A 225 4.99 -25.82 -5.01
C LYS A 225 5.28 -25.74 -3.51
N LYS A 226 5.56 -24.54 -2.99
CA LYS A 226 5.91 -24.31 -1.59
C LYS A 226 4.69 -24.07 -0.70
N SER A 227 3.68 -23.40 -1.23
CA SER A 227 2.50 -23.03 -0.46
C SER A 227 1.73 -24.27 -0.02
N GLU A 228 1.17 -24.20 1.18
CA GLU A 228 0.23 -25.16 1.75
C GLU A 228 -1.20 -24.60 1.76
N SER A 229 -1.35 -23.28 1.62
CA SER A 229 -2.65 -22.60 1.62
C SER A 229 -3.39 -22.71 0.29
N GLU A 230 -4.61 -23.25 0.33
CA GLU A 230 -5.45 -23.44 -0.87
C GLU A 230 -5.79 -22.13 -1.59
N SER A 231 -6.05 -21.05 -0.83
CA SER A 231 -6.36 -19.74 -1.40
C SER A 231 -5.15 -19.15 -2.15
N ILE A 232 -3.96 -19.27 -1.56
CA ILE A 232 -2.71 -18.81 -2.19
C ILE A 232 -2.41 -19.63 -3.45
N LYS A 233 -2.51 -20.97 -3.37
CA LYS A 233 -2.33 -21.85 -4.54
C LYS A 233 -3.25 -21.47 -5.68
N THR A 234 -4.53 -21.32 -5.40
CA THR A 234 -5.54 -20.92 -6.39
C THR A 234 -5.17 -19.61 -7.07
N SER A 235 -4.74 -18.60 -6.31
CA SER A 235 -4.31 -17.31 -6.86
C SER A 235 -3.04 -17.41 -7.71
N LEU A 236 -2.07 -18.22 -7.29
CA LEU A 236 -0.84 -18.47 -8.06
C LEU A 236 -1.13 -19.20 -9.38
N GLU A 237 -2.03 -20.18 -9.38
CA GLU A 237 -2.48 -20.88 -10.59
C GLU A 237 -3.15 -19.93 -11.58
N LYS A 238 -4.05 -19.04 -11.10
CA LYS A 238 -4.66 -18.00 -11.93
C LYS A 238 -3.61 -17.08 -12.54
N LEU A 239 -2.62 -16.64 -11.76
CA LEU A 239 -1.54 -15.80 -12.25
C LEU A 239 -0.72 -16.50 -13.35
N ILE A 240 -0.35 -17.77 -13.15
CA ILE A 240 0.39 -18.56 -14.14
C ILE A 240 -0.43 -18.71 -15.43
N ALA A 241 -1.72 -19.00 -15.30
CA ALA A 241 -2.64 -19.11 -16.44
C ALA A 241 -2.74 -17.79 -17.20
N LEU A 242 -2.89 -16.67 -16.49
CA LEU A 242 -2.97 -15.33 -17.08
C LEU A 242 -1.70 -14.99 -17.87
N ILE A 243 -0.52 -15.21 -17.31
CA ILE A 243 0.76 -14.97 -18.00
C ILE A 243 0.89 -15.87 -19.25
N THR A 244 0.42 -17.11 -19.17
CA THR A 244 0.51 -18.06 -20.30
C THR A 244 -0.46 -17.71 -21.42
N PHE A 245 -1.65 -17.20 -21.09
CA PHE A 245 -2.64 -16.74 -22.06
C PHE A 245 -2.20 -15.45 -22.76
N GLU A 246 -1.80 -14.43 -22.00
CA GLU A 246 -1.33 -13.14 -22.55
C GLU A 246 0.04 -13.25 -23.25
N GLY A 247 0.86 -14.24 -22.87
CA GLY A 247 2.13 -14.55 -23.53
C GLY A 247 2.02 -15.39 -24.80
N SER A 248 0.81 -15.81 -25.19
CA SER A 248 0.56 -16.45 -26.48
C SER A 248 0.28 -15.35 -27.51
N PRO A 249 1.20 -15.02 -28.42
CA PRO A 249 0.86 -14.11 -29.51
C PRO A 249 -0.31 -14.76 -30.24
N ASN A 250 -1.38 -13.99 -30.49
CA ASN A 250 -2.53 -14.41 -31.28
C ASN A 250 -2.07 -15.31 -32.44
N LEU A 251 -2.50 -16.58 -32.41
CA LEU A 251 -2.36 -17.53 -33.51
C LEU A 251 -2.92 -16.94 -34.80
#